data_AF-A0A1H0TME3-F1
#
_entry.id   AF-A0A1H0TME3-F1
#
_cell.length_a   1.000
_cell.length_b   1.000
_cell.length_c   1.000
_cell.angle_alpha   90.00
_cell.angle_beta   90.00
_cell.angle_gamma   90.00
#
_symmetry.space_group_name_H-M   'P 1'
#
loop_
_entity.id
_entity.type
_entity.pdbx_description
1 polymer ?
#
loop_
_entity_poly.entity_id
_entity_poly.type
_entity_poly.pdbx_seq_one_letter_code
_entity_poly.pdbx_strand_id
1 'polypeptide(L)'
;MASFTLGGESYEYLSPDPGRPAEDTRSWEYGNYPKVMASVPLAGGAMVDVYPVAERWNPPYVLVSWADDGGHSHWAWIPAGNIRRVTDSEWDIQEYRRCPEKLRPIRWGTRFPGFLPG
;
A
#
# COMPACT_ATOMS: atom_id res chain seq x y z
N MET A 1 17.92 7.26 1.34
CA MET A 1 16.61 7.20 0.68
C MET A 1 16.19 5.76 0.58
N ALA A 2 14.90 5.47 0.71
CA ALA A 2 14.40 4.11 0.62
C ALA A 2 13.92 3.84 -0.81
N SER A 3 14.06 2.61 -1.27
CA SER A 3 13.65 2.17 -2.60
C SER A 3 12.77 0.94 -2.50
N PHE A 4 11.78 0.81 -3.37
CA PHE A 4 10.93 -0.37 -3.46
C PHE A 4 10.69 -0.76 -4.92
N THR A 5 10.40 -2.03 -5.14
CA THR A 5 10.10 -2.56 -6.49
C THR A 5 8.59 -2.72 -6.66
N LEU A 6 8.03 -2.22 -7.77
CA LEU A 6 6.63 -2.39 -8.13
C LEU A 6 6.50 -2.69 -9.62
N GLY A 7 5.88 -3.82 -9.96
CA GLY A 7 5.75 -4.25 -11.37
C GLY A 7 7.08 -4.53 -12.05
N GLY A 8 8.12 -4.90 -11.30
CA GLY A 8 9.48 -5.12 -11.79
C GLY A 8 10.33 -3.86 -11.94
N GLU A 9 9.78 -2.67 -11.67
CA GLU A 9 10.51 -1.40 -11.70
C GLU A 9 10.89 -0.95 -10.29
N SER A 10 12.10 -0.39 -10.14
CA SER A 10 12.58 0.13 -8.86
C SER A 10 12.30 1.62 -8.75
N TYR A 11 11.72 2.03 -7.62
CA TYR A 11 11.34 3.40 -7.32
C TYR A 11 12.02 3.88 -6.04
N GLU A 12 12.62 5.07 -6.07
CA GLU A 12 13.13 5.74 -4.87
C GLU A 12 12.07 6.70 -4.33
N TYR A 13 11.67 6.52 -3.06
CA TYR A 13 10.59 7.29 -2.45
C TYR A 13 11.06 8.19 -1.32
N LEU A 14 10.28 9.25 -1.14
CA LEU A 14 10.41 10.17 -0.02
C LEU A 14 9.41 9.74 1.07
N SER A 15 9.93 9.54 2.27
CA SER A 15 9.13 9.42 3.47
C SER A 15 9.36 10.68 4.30
N PRO A 16 8.48 11.69 4.18
CA PRO A 16 8.60 12.89 5.01
C PRO A 16 8.50 12.52 6.49
N ASP A 17 9.31 13.18 7.32
CA ASP A 17 9.07 13.15 8.76
C ASP A 17 7.77 13.92 9.02
N PRO A 18 6.74 13.32 9.65
CA PRO A 18 5.51 14.03 9.98
C PRO A 18 5.76 15.22 10.92
N GLY A 19 6.93 15.31 11.56
CA GLY A 19 7.35 16.45 12.38
C GLY A 19 6.47 16.66 13.61
N ARG A 20 5.71 15.63 14.00
CA ARG A 20 4.76 15.65 15.11
C ARG A 20 5.21 14.70 16.21
N PRO A 21 5.05 15.10 17.48
CA PRO A 21 5.35 14.23 18.60
C PRO A 21 4.46 12.99 18.56
N ALA A 22 4.94 11.88 19.12
CA ALA A 22 4.23 10.61 19.11
C ALA A 22 2.85 10.68 19.78
N GLU A 23 2.66 11.62 20.70
CA GLU A 23 1.38 11.88 21.39
C GLU A 23 0.25 12.35 20.47
N ASP A 24 0.58 13.01 19.35
CA ASP A 24 -0.38 13.45 18.33
C ASP A 24 -0.70 12.35 17.31
N THR A 25 0.00 11.21 17.41
CA THR A 25 -0.17 10.07 16.51
C THR A 25 -1.14 9.06 17.09
N ARG A 26 -2.18 8.76 16.32
CA ARG A 26 -3.16 7.72 16.64
C ARG A 26 -2.87 6.48 15.81
N SER A 27 -3.17 5.31 16.36
CA SER A 27 -3.10 4.04 15.64
C SER A 27 -4.49 3.48 15.39
N TRP A 28 -4.63 2.75 14.29
CA TRP A 28 -5.78 1.86 14.12
C TRP A 28 -5.65 0.65 15.04
N GLU A 29 -6.75 -0.08 15.21
CA GLU A 29 -6.71 -1.33 15.96
C GLU A 29 -5.81 -2.34 15.24
N TYR A 30 -4.97 -3.02 16.02
CA TYR A 30 -4.03 -3.99 15.49
C TYR A 30 -4.76 -5.10 14.73
N GLY A 31 -4.39 -5.33 13.47
CA GLY A 31 -5.02 -6.31 12.59
C GLY A 31 -6.26 -5.79 11.84
N ASN A 32 -6.80 -4.63 12.21
CA ASN A 32 -7.93 -3.97 11.54
C ASN A 32 -7.46 -2.69 10.84
N TYR A 33 -6.43 -2.82 10.00
CA TYR A 33 -5.87 -1.71 9.25
C TYR A 33 -6.71 -1.37 8.01
N PRO A 34 -7.13 -0.10 7.82
CA PRO A 34 -7.82 0.30 6.62
C PRO A 34 -6.96 0.08 5.37
N LYS A 35 -7.54 -0.57 4.36
CA LYS A 35 -6.97 -0.68 3.02
C LYS A 35 -7.14 0.65 2.30
N VAL A 36 -6.06 1.17 1.71
CA VAL A 36 -6.08 2.45 1.02
C VAL A 36 -5.33 2.36 -0.31
N MET A 37 -5.48 3.39 -1.12
CA MET A 37 -4.59 3.74 -2.22
C MET A 37 -3.86 5.00 -1.79
N ALA A 38 -2.54 5.01 -1.92
CA ALA A 38 -1.71 6.14 -1.54
C ALA A 38 -0.80 6.53 -2.70
N SER A 39 -0.79 7.81 -3.05
CA SER A 39 0.17 8.36 -4.00
C SER A 39 1.45 8.72 -3.25
N VAL A 40 2.50 7.94 -3.47
CA VAL A 40 3.81 8.07 -2.82
C VAL A 40 4.69 9.02 -3.63
N PRO A 41 5.23 10.09 -3.02
CA PRO A 41 6.18 10.98 -3.69
C PRO A 41 7.52 10.28 -3.91
N LEU A 42 8.00 10.35 -5.15
CA LEU A 42 9.29 9.83 -5.57
C LEU A 42 10.38 10.90 -5.46
N ALA A 43 11.62 10.48 -5.30
CA ALA A 43 12.77 11.37 -5.23
C ALA A 43 12.92 12.25 -6.48
N GLY A 44 12.48 11.75 -7.64
CA GLY A 44 12.45 12.50 -8.91
C GLY A 44 11.30 13.51 -9.05
N GLY A 45 10.48 13.71 -8.02
CA GLY A 45 9.34 14.64 -8.03
C GLY A 45 8.06 14.08 -8.67
N ALA A 46 8.12 12.86 -9.22
CA ALA A 46 6.93 12.12 -9.66
C ALA A 46 6.18 11.51 -8.46
N MET A 47 4.96 11.02 -8.71
CA MET A 47 4.15 10.28 -7.74
C MET A 47 3.90 8.88 -8.29
N VAL A 48 3.85 7.88 -7.42
CA VAL A 48 3.44 6.52 -7.78
C VAL A 48 2.33 6.03 -6.86
N ASP A 49 1.29 5.43 -7.44
CA ASP A 49 0.20 4.87 -6.66
C ASP A 49 0.57 3.48 -6.14
N VAL A 50 0.49 3.32 -4.83
CA VAL A 50 0.59 2.03 -4.16
C VAL A 50 -0.72 1.71 -3.46
N TYR A 51 -0.94 0.43 -3.19
CA TYR A 51 -2.06 -0.06 -2.39
C TYR A 51 -1.53 -0.56 -1.05
N PRO A 52 -1.42 0.33 -0.04
CA PRO A 52 -0.94 -0.03 1.29
C PRO A 52 -2.11 -0.20 2.27
N VAL A 53 -1.77 -0.66 3.47
CA VAL A 53 -2.63 -0.53 4.65
C VAL A 53 -2.25 0.71 5.45
N ALA A 54 -3.22 1.38 6.08
CA ALA A 54 -2.99 2.51 6.98
C ALA A 54 -2.77 2.00 8.41
N GLU A 55 -1.59 2.21 8.98
CA GLU A 55 -1.26 1.73 10.34
C GLU A 55 -1.51 2.81 11.40
N ARG A 56 -1.04 4.03 11.13
CA ARG A 56 -1.11 5.17 12.05
C ARG A 56 -1.50 6.44 11.32
N TRP A 57 -1.96 7.43 12.04
CA TRP A 57 -2.36 8.71 11.47
C TRP A 57 -2.22 9.86 12.46
N ASN A 58 -1.98 11.04 11.90
CA ASN A 58 -2.17 12.33 12.51
C ASN A 58 -3.00 13.19 11.50
N PRO A 59 -3.56 14.35 11.88
CA PRO A 59 -4.45 15.09 10.98
C PRO A 59 -3.86 15.41 9.59
N PRO A 60 -2.58 15.80 9.44
CA PRO A 60 -2.00 16.04 8.12
C PRO A 60 -1.43 14.80 7.40
N TYR A 61 -1.05 13.73 8.10
CA TYR A 61 -0.36 12.58 7.51
C TYR A 61 -0.89 11.23 8.02
N VAL A 62 -0.78 10.21 7.18
CA VAL A 62 -1.06 8.83 7.53
C VAL A 62 0.17 7.98 7.25
N LEU A 63 0.56 7.15 8.21
CA LEU A 63 1.59 6.14 8.05
C LEU A 63 0.96 4.95 7.33
N VAL A 64 1.48 4.66 6.14
CA VAL A 64 1.05 3.54 5.32
C VAL A 64 2.15 2.51 5.20
N SER A 65 1.75 1.25 5.02
CA SER A 65 2.62 0.09 4.90
C SER A 65 2.25 -0.75 3.68
N TRP A 66 3.23 -1.10 2.85
CA TRP A 66 3.03 -1.99 1.70
C TRP A 66 4.19 -2.96 1.55
N ALA A 67 3.93 -4.07 0.86
CA ALA A 67 4.99 -4.96 0.38
C ALA A 67 5.40 -4.59 -1.04
N ASP A 68 6.69 -4.64 -1.34
CA ASP A 68 7.21 -4.62 -2.70
C ASP A 68 7.06 -5.97 -3.40
N ASP A 69 7.45 -6.06 -4.66
CA ASP A 69 7.38 -7.31 -5.44
C ASP A 69 8.21 -8.47 -4.83
N GLY A 70 9.24 -8.14 -4.04
CA GLY A 70 10.06 -9.10 -3.30
C GLY A 70 9.45 -9.52 -1.95
N GLY A 71 8.33 -8.91 -1.56
CA GLY A 71 7.70 -9.12 -0.26
C GLY A 71 8.34 -8.32 0.88
N HIS A 72 9.27 -7.40 0.60
CA HIS A 72 9.82 -6.55 1.64
C HIS A 72 8.80 -5.48 2.03
N SER A 73 8.61 -5.29 3.32
CA SER A 73 7.71 -4.27 3.85
C SER A 73 8.36 -2.89 3.82
N HIS A 74 7.60 -1.90 3.38
CA HIS A 74 7.98 -0.49 3.27
C HIS A 74 6.95 0.35 4.02
N TRP A 75 7.41 1.44 4.62
CA TRP A 75 6.57 2.38 5.35
C TRP A 75 6.85 3.81 4.95
N ALA A 76 5.79 4.60 4.79
CA ALA A 76 5.92 6.03 4.54
C ALA A 76 4.79 6.83 5.20
N TRP A 77 5.12 8.01 5.68
CA TRP A 77 4.12 9.01 6.03
C TRP A 77 3.68 9.73 4.77
N ILE A 78 2.40 9.63 4.43
CA ILE A 78 1.84 10.22 3.23
C ILE A 78 0.84 11.32 3.62
N PRO A 79 0.85 12.49 2.96
CA PRO A 79 -0.15 13.52 3.20
C PRO A 79 -1.55 12.95 3.08
N ALA A 80 -2.45 13.26 4.02
CA ALA A 80 -3.79 12.69 4.04
C ALA A 80 -4.59 12.98 2.74
N GLY A 81 -4.30 14.10 2.07
CA GLY A 81 -4.89 14.45 0.76
C GLY A 81 -4.46 13.55 -0.40
N ASN A 82 -3.36 12.80 -0.25
CA ASN A 82 -2.85 11.84 -1.24
C ASN A 82 -3.33 10.41 -0.98
N ILE A 83 -4.31 10.24 -0.07
CA ILE A 83 -4.80 8.94 0.36
C ILE A 83 -6.29 8.85 0.11
N ARG A 84 -6.67 7.73 -0.49
CA ARG A 84 -8.06 7.37 -0.77
C ARG A 84 -8.35 6.01 -0.16
N ARG A 85 -9.49 5.86 0.52
CA ARG A 85 -9.98 4.54 0.91
C ARG A 85 -10.36 3.74 -0.34
N VAL A 86 -10.00 2.46 -0.35
CA VAL A 86 -10.40 1.54 -1.40
C VAL A 86 -11.44 0.57 -0.87
N THR A 87 -12.30 0.10 -1.76
CA THR A 87 -13.21 -1.00 -1.49
C THR A 87 -12.45 -2.33 -1.38
N ASP A 88 -13.06 -3.33 -0.76
CA ASP A 88 -12.49 -4.67 -0.73
C ASP A 88 -12.30 -5.26 -2.13
N SER A 89 -13.19 -4.95 -3.07
CA SER A 89 -13.08 -5.40 -4.47
C SER A 89 -11.90 -4.75 -5.20
N GLU A 90 -11.70 -3.44 -5.04
CA GLU A 90 -10.52 -2.76 -5.62
C GLU A 90 -9.22 -3.33 -5.05
N TRP A 91 -9.19 -3.61 -3.75
CA TRP A 91 -8.07 -4.24 -3.10
C TRP A 91 -7.78 -5.63 -3.65
N ASP A 92 -8.81 -6.48 -3.73
CA ASP A 92 -8.67 -7.86 -4.20
C ASP A 92 -8.20 -7.91 -5.66
N ILE A 93 -8.66 -7.00 -6.53
CA ILE A 93 -8.18 -6.88 -7.91
C ILE A 93 -6.67 -6.58 -7.95
N GLN A 94 -6.18 -5.70 -7.07
CA GLN A 94 -4.77 -5.33 -7.06
C GLN A 94 -3.89 -6.43 -6.46
N GLU A 95 -4.35 -7.08 -5.41
CA GLU A 95 -3.68 -8.25 -4.85
C GLU A 95 -3.63 -9.40 -5.87
N TYR A 96 -4.69 -9.59 -6.66
CA TYR A 96 -4.70 -10.56 -7.75
C TYR A 96 -3.64 -10.24 -8.82
N ARG A 97 -3.53 -8.97 -9.23
CA ARG A 97 -2.54 -8.51 -10.22
C ARG A 97 -1.11 -8.72 -9.73
N ARG A 98 -0.83 -8.39 -8.46
CA ARG A 98 0.47 -8.57 -7.80
C ARG A 98 0.83 -10.03 -7.55
N CYS A 99 -0.17 -10.90 -7.42
CA CYS A 99 0.06 -12.32 -7.21
C CYS A 99 0.75 -12.95 -8.45
N PRO A 100 1.89 -13.64 -8.28
CA PRO A 100 2.55 -14.36 -9.37
C PRO A 100 1.60 -15.34 -10.03
N GLU A 101 1.63 -15.43 -11.36
CA GLU A 101 0.62 -16.19 -12.12
C GLU A 101 0.49 -17.64 -11.66
N LYS A 102 1.62 -18.27 -11.34
CA LYS A 102 1.71 -19.66 -10.84
C LYS A 102 1.01 -19.86 -9.49
N LEU A 103 0.90 -18.81 -8.67
CA LEU A 103 0.25 -18.83 -7.37
C LEU A 103 -1.20 -18.35 -7.41
N ARG A 104 -1.64 -17.72 -8.51
CA ARG A 104 -3.01 -17.22 -8.65
C ARG A 104 -4.06 -18.32 -8.47
N PRO A 105 -3.95 -19.52 -9.09
CA PRO A 105 -4.93 -20.58 -8.90
C PRO A 105 -5.02 -21.08 -7.45
N ILE A 106 -3.90 -21.12 -6.73
CA ILE A 106 -3.83 -21.59 -5.35
C ILE A 106 -4.45 -20.56 -4.40
N ARG A 107 -4.10 -19.28 -4.55
CA ARG A 107 -4.56 -18.21 -3.65
C ARG A 107 -5.98 -17.71 -3.95
N TRP A 108 -6.41 -17.77 -5.21
CA TRP A 108 -7.67 -17.15 -5.65
C TRP A 108 -8.68 -18.14 -6.25
N GLY A 109 -8.29 -19.38 -6.56
CA GLY A 109 -9.16 -20.36 -7.21
C GLY A 109 -10.43 -20.71 -6.42
N THR A 110 -10.42 -20.56 -5.10
CA THR A 110 -11.60 -20.76 -4.24
C THR A 110 -12.33 -19.47 -3.88
N ARG A 111 -11.68 -18.31 -4.07
CA ARG A 111 -12.16 -17.00 -3.59
C ARG A 111 -12.98 -16.24 -4.64
N PHE A 112 -12.80 -16.56 -5.92
CA PHE A 112 -13.57 -15.98 -7.02
C PHE A 112 -14.05 -17.04 -8.03
N PRO A 113 -15.18 -17.73 -7.76
CA PRO A 113 -15.82 -18.57 -8.77
C PRO A 113 -16.17 -17.71 -9.99
N GLY A 114 -15.54 -17.97 -11.14
CA GLY A 114 -15.82 -17.31 -12.42
C GLY A 114 -14.96 -16.09 -12.80
N PHE A 115 -13.98 -15.69 -11.98
CA PHE A 115 -13.03 -14.61 -12.34
C PHE A 115 -11.82 -15.10 -13.14
N LEU A 116 -11.47 -16.38 -12.99
CA LEU A 116 -10.46 -17.04 -13.82
C LEU A 116 -11.16 -17.63 -15.05
N PRO A 117 -10.63 -17.46 -16.28
CA PRO A 117 -11.10 -18.26 -17.41
C PRO A 117 -10.80 -19.73 -17.10
N GLY A 118 -11.86 -20.55 -17.16
CA GLY A 118 -11.74 -22.01 -17.09
C GLY A 118 -11.17 -22.61 -18.38
#